data_AF-A0A944AEG4-F1
#
_entry.id   AF-A0A944AEG4-F1
#
_cell.length_a   1.000
_cell.length_b   1.000
_cell.length_c   1.000
_cell.angle_alpha   90.00
_cell.angle_beta   90.00
_cell.angle_gamma   90.00
#
_symmetry.space_group_name_H-M   'P 1'
#
loop_
_entity.id
_entity.type
_entity.pdbx_description
1 polymer ?
#
loop_
_entity_poly.entity_id
_entity_poly.type
_entity_poly.pdbx_seq_one_letter_code
_entity_poly.pdbx_strand_id
1 'polypeptide(L)'
;MSYRKYDTCFFERYAMLQLQSVLGHKFDNLVNKDRPDLQSADGLSLGIEVTRAMEGGRKAALQMLKDISGITGDSEDRLDEIGLIQSSGYGYGLRKGGYIGGLELDYWNCARPMKDIIASKVNKVSSGFYGDFDQFGLFVFSHEPISLGNAYSVVRYILDLQKMLDVRYDRLYLSAVSTFYACNLSDELALDYRIIPIPITEDQRKLLFLSALDYQG
;
A
#
# COMPACT_ATOMS: atom_id res chain seq x y z
N MET A 1 -10.90 -28.30 -2.41
CA MET A 1 -10.13 -27.41 -3.29
C MET A 1 -9.58 -26.28 -2.43
N SER A 2 -8.26 -26.19 -2.31
CA SER A 2 -7.55 -25.53 -1.20
C SER A 2 -7.45 -24.01 -1.35
N TYR A 3 -7.67 -23.31 -0.23
CA TYR A 3 -7.68 -21.86 -0.03
C TYR A 3 -6.43 -21.14 -0.59
N ARG A 4 -6.58 -20.46 -1.74
CA ARG A 4 -5.60 -19.52 -2.35
C ARG A 4 -6.12 -18.07 -2.43
N LYS A 5 -7.15 -17.69 -1.66
CA LYS A 5 -7.91 -16.44 -1.87
C LYS A 5 -7.20 -15.14 -1.40
N TYR A 6 -6.05 -15.23 -0.73
CA TYR A 6 -5.30 -14.08 -0.15
C TYR A 6 -3.79 -14.11 -0.46
N ASP A 7 -3.40 -14.49 -1.67
CA ASP A 7 -2.00 -14.41 -2.12
C ASP A 7 -1.60 -12.94 -2.45
N THR A 8 -0.30 -12.64 -2.55
CA THR A 8 0.31 -11.41 -3.10
C THR A 8 -0.56 -10.68 -4.14
N CYS A 9 -1.17 -11.45 -5.06
CA CYS A 9 -2.09 -10.96 -6.08
C CYS A 9 -3.27 -10.14 -5.54
N PHE A 10 -3.74 -10.37 -4.29
CA PHE A 10 -4.80 -9.57 -3.68
C PHE A 10 -4.37 -8.11 -3.48
N PHE A 11 -3.19 -7.88 -2.89
CA PHE A 11 -2.71 -6.53 -2.61
C PHE A 11 -2.40 -5.78 -3.89
N GLU A 12 -1.90 -6.49 -4.90
CA GLU A 12 -1.64 -5.95 -6.24
C GLU A 12 -2.96 -5.56 -6.93
N ARG A 13 -3.99 -6.42 -6.88
CA ARG A 13 -5.33 -6.10 -7.37
C ARG A 13 -5.96 -4.93 -6.63
N TYR A 14 -5.85 -4.90 -5.31
CA TYR A 14 -6.36 -3.78 -4.51
C TYR A 14 -5.66 -2.47 -4.90
N ALA A 15 -4.33 -2.49 -5.02
CA ALA A 15 -3.55 -1.33 -5.43
C ALA A 15 -3.98 -0.83 -6.82
N MET A 16 -4.16 -1.75 -7.77
CA MET A 16 -4.66 -1.44 -9.11
C MET A 16 -6.04 -0.77 -9.07
N LEU A 17 -7.01 -1.37 -8.39
CA LEU A 17 -8.36 -0.83 -8.25
C LEU A 17 -8.37 0.53 -7.54
N GLN A 18 -7.54 0.70 -6.50
CA GLN A 18 -7.44 1.97 -5.79
C GLN A 18 -6.84 3.06 -6.68
N LEU A 19 -5.79 2.76 -7.45
CA LEU A 19 -5.21 3.70 -8.40
C LEU A 19 -6.22 4.13 -9.47
N GLN A 20 -6.96 3.18 -10.04
CA GLN A 20 -8.02 3.44 -11.02
C GLN A 20 -9.13 4.31 -10.41
N SER A 21 -9.66 3.92 -9.25
CA SER A 21 -10.77 4.61 -8.62
C SER A 21 -10.43 6.02 -8.13
N VAL A 22 -9.17 6.24 -7.71
CA VAL A 22 -8.77 7.50 -7.05
C VAL A 22 -8.08 8.46 -8.01
N LEU A 23 -7.25 7.96 -8.91
CA LEU A 23 -6.43 8.78 -9.82
C LEU A 23 -6.88 8.71 -11.29
N GLY A 24 -7.80 7.81 -11.62
CA GLY A 24 -8.51 7.78 -12.90
C GLY A 24 -7.77 7.11 -14.05
N HIS A 25 -8.15 7.52 -15.27
CA HIS A 25 -7.99 6.76 -16.51
C HIS A 25 -6.57 6.32 -16.88
N LYS A 26 -5.53 6.98 -16.36
CA LYS A 26 -4.14 6.56 -16.58
C LYS A 26 -3.88 5.12 -16.11
N PHE A 27 -4.67 4.62 -15.17
CA PHE A 27 -4.48 3.31 -14.55
C PHE A 27 -5.48 2.24 -15.05
N ASP A 28 -6.40 2.57 -15.96
CA ASP A 28 -7.48 1.67 -16.39
C ASP A 28 -6.96 0.38 -17.04
N ASN A 29 -5.83 0.48 -17.74
CA ASN A 29 -5.23 -0.64 -18.48
C ASN A 29 -4.01 -1.24 -17.76
N LEU A 30 -3.91 -1.07 -16.44
CA LEU A 30 -2.89 -1.77 -15.66
C LEU A 30 -3.14 -3.28 -15.69
N VAL A 31 -2.07 -4.03 -15.85
CA VAL A 31 -2.07 -5.50 -15.80
C VAL A 31 -1.15 -5.96 -14.68
N ASN A 32 -1.54 -7.05 -14.02
CA ASN A 32 -0.70 -7.71 -13.03
C ASN A 32 0.33 -8.60 -13.74
N LYS A 33 1.61 -8.34 -13.52
CA LYS A 33 2.75 -9.06 -14.10
C LYS A 33 3.90 -9.07 -13.10
N ASP A 34 4.78 -10.07 -13.15
CA ASP A 34 5.98 -10.06 -12.31
C ASP A 34 6.98 -9.00 -12.81
N ARG A 35 7.60 -8.27 -11.89
CA ARG A 35 8.75 -7.36 -12.10
C ARG A 35 8.52 -6.20 -13.11
N PRO A 36 7.87 -5.11 -12.70
CA PRO A 36 7.24 -4.86 -11.40
C PRO A 36 5.78 -5.35 -11.39
N ASP A 37 5.19 -5.45 -10.18
CA ASP A 37 3.92 -6.15 -9.93
C ASP A 37 2.72 -5.66 -10.77
N LEU A 38 2.67 -4.36 -11.07
CA LEU A 38 1.66 -3.75 -11.95
C LEU A 38 2.36 -3.04 -13.11
N GLN A 39 1.88 -3.26 -14.33
CA GLN A 39 2.48 -2.71 -15.54
C GLN A 39 1.41 -2.12 -16.45
N SER A 40 1.74 -1.10 -17.22
CA SER A 40 0.90 -0.68 -18.35
C SER A 40 0.77 -1.82 -19.36
N ALA A 41 -0.37 -1.89 -20.06
CA ALA A 41 -0.65 -2.96 -21.03
C ALA A 41 0.39 -3.05 -22.16
N ASP A 42 1.01 -1.94 -22.54
CA ASP A 42 2.10 -1.87 -23.53
C ASP A 42 3.44 -2.45 -23.02
N GLY A 43 3.58 -2.68 -21.70
CA GLY A 43 4.79 -3.18 -21.07
C GLY A 43 5.96 -2.20 -21.05
N LEU A 44 5.75 -0.90 -21.31
CA LEU A 44 6.81 0.11 -21.44
C LEU A 44 6.49 1.41 -20.71
N SER A 45 5.25 1.89 -20.73
CA SER A 45 4.94 3.24 -20.22
C SER A 45 5.06 3.38 -18.70
N LEU A 46 4.66 2.36 -17.94
CA LEU A 46 4.56 2.46 -16.49
C LEU A 46 4.79 1.10 -15.81
N GLY A 47 5.72 1.07 -14.86
CA GLY A 47 5.93 -0.05 -13.96
C GLY A 47 5.72 0.37 -12.50
N ILE A 48 4.88 -0.34 -11.74
CA ILE A 48 4.61 -0.05 -10.33
C ILE A 48 4.90 -1.28 -9.48
N GLU A 49 5.82 -1.11 -8.54
CA GLU A 49 6.09 -2.10 -7.49
C GLU A 49 5.10 -1.92 -6.34
N VAL A 50 4.47 -3.00 -5.88
CA VAL A 50 3.51 -3.00 -4.79
C VAL A 50 4.16 -3.61 -3.55
N THR A 51 4.14 -2.86 -2.45
CA THR A 51 4.73 -3.30 -1.19
C THR A 51 3.90 -2.93 0.03
N ARG A 52 4.21 -3.57 1.16
CA ARG A 52 3.48 -3.42 2.42
C ARG A 52 4.48 -3.07 3.51
N ALA A 53 4.32 -1.89 4.12
CA ALA A 53 5.20 -1.44 5.20
C ALA A 53 4.73 -2.01 6.55
N MET A 54 5.14 -3.25 6.88
CA MET A 54 4.80 -3.90 8.15
C MET A 54 5.97 -4.72 8.70
N GLU A 55 5.99 -4.91 10.03
CA GLU A 55 6.84 -5.95 10.65
C GLU A 55 6.48 -7.32 10.05
N GLY A 56 7.51 -8.07 9.67
CA GLY A 56 7.34 -9.36 9.00
C GLY A 56 6.48 -10.34 9.82
N GLY A 57 5.40 -10.85 9.22
CA GLY A 57 4.60 -11.92 9.83
C GLY A 57 3.17 -12.01 9.29
N ARG A 58 2.64 -13.23 9.25
CA ARG A 58 1.25 -13.53 8.83
C ARG A 58 0.20 -12.73 9.63
N LYS A 59 0.49 -12.40 10.90
CA LYS A 59 -0.39 -11.63 11.80
C LYS A 59 -0.56 -10.18 11.37
N ALA A 60 0.51 -9.49 10.96
CA ALA A 60 0.44 -8.11 10.49
C ALA A 60 -0.36 -8.01 9.19
N ALA A 61 -0.16 -8.96 8.27
CA ALA A 61 -0.93 -9.05 7.03
C ALA A 61 -2.44 -9.23 7.24
N LEU A 62 -2.83 -10.05 8.22
CA LEU A 62 -4.25 -10.24 8.56
C LEU A 62 -4.88 -9.00 9.21
N GLN A 63 -4.15 -8.30 10.07
CA GLN A 63 -4.64 -7.05 10.67
C GLN A 63 -4.88 -6.00 9.60
N MET A 64 -3.90 -5.82 8.72
CA MET A 64 -4.01 -4.92 7.57
C MET A 64 -5.22 -5.23 6.66
N LEU A 65 -5.52 -6.51 6.42
CA LEU A 65 -6.73 -6.88 5.67
C LEU A 65 -8.01 -6.42 6.37
N LYS A 66 -8.08 -6.49 7.71
CA LYS A 66 -9.23 -5.99 8.47
C LYS A 66 -9.36 -4.49 8.35
N ASP A 67 -8.28 -3.74 8.52
CA ASP A 67 -8.34 -2.28 8.52
C ASP A 67 -8.65 -1.72 7.12
N ILE A 68 -8.09 -2.35 6.08
CA ILE A 68 -8.38 -2.01 4.68
C ILE A 68 -9.77 -2.45 4.25
N SER A 69 -10.35 -3.50 4.86
CA SER A 69 -11.70 -3.95 4.50
C SER A 69 -12.79 -2.92 4.82
N GLY A 70 -12.57 -2.03 5.79
CA GLY A 70 -13.62 -1.11 6.25
C GLY A 70 -14.86 -1.84 6.79
N ILE A 71 -14.72 -3.07 7.29
CA ILE A 71 -15.82 -3.82 7.90
C ILE A 71 -15.72 -3.66 9.42
N THR A 72 -16.37 -2.65 10.00
CA THR A 72 -16.58 -2.57 11.46
C THR A 72 -17.85 -3.32 11.82
N GLY A 73 -17.73 -4.35 12.65
CA GLY A 73 -18.87 -5.19 13.02
C GLY A 73 -19.81 -4.51 14.00
N ASP A 74 -21.05 -4.26 13.55
CA ASP A 74 -22.24 -4.07 14.38
C ASP A 74 -23.50 -4.60 13.63
N SER A 75 -23.40 -5.82 13.07
CA SER A 75 -24.57 -6.55 12.62
C SER A 75 -24.39 -8.02 12.98
N GLU A 76 -25.19 -8.50 13.94
CA GLU A 76 -25.18 -9.87 14.48
C GLU A 76 -25.33 -10.97 13.41
N ASP A 77 -25.72 -10.63 12.18
CA ASP A 77 -25.89 -11.58 11.07
C ASP A 77 -24.62 -11.91 10.25
N ARG A 78 -23.42 -11.47 10.68
CA ARG A 78 -22.13 -11.76 9.98
C ARG A 78 -21.11 -12.59 10.75
N LEU A 79 -21.54 -13.26 11.81
CA LEU A 79 -20.69 -14.20 12.54
C LEU A 79 -20.21 -15.37 11.66
N ASP A 80 -20.95 -15.71 10.61
CA ASP A 80 -20.57 -16.79 9.69
C ASP A 80 -19.43 -16.39 8.72
N GLU A 81 -19.36 -15.14 8.26
CA GLU A 81 -18.27 -14.67 7.39
C GLU A 81 -16.97 -14.42 8.18
N ILE A 82 -17.07 -13.86 9.38
CA ILE A 82 -15.92 -13.68 10.28
C ILE A 82 -15.43 -15.06 10.78
N GLY A 83 -16.33 -16.01 11.02
CA GLY A 83 -16.01 -17.40 11.34
C GLY A 83 -15.28 -18.14 10.22
N LEU A 84 -15.58 -17.84 8.96
CA LEU A 84 -14.83 -18.32 7.78
C LEU A 84 -13.42 -17.71 7.68
N ILE A 85 -13.25 -16.43 8.06
CA ILE A 85 -11.93 -15.78 8.14
C ILE A 85 -11.11 -16.38 9.29
N GLN A 86 -11.74 -16.64 10.45
CA GLN A 86 -11.10 -17.21 11.63
C GLN A 86 -10.79 -18.72 11.51
N SER A 87 -11.61 -19.50 10.80
CA SER A 87 -11.40 -20.95 10.60
C SER A 87 -10.26 -21.30 9.63
N SER A 88 -9.68 -20.29 8.96
CA SER A 88 -8.43 -20.42 8.19
C SER A 88 -7.13 -20.40 9.05
N GLY A 89 -7.26 -20.32 10.38
CA GLY A 89 -6.19 -20.55 11.36
C GLY A 89 -5.98 -19.40 12.37
N TYR A 90 -6.49 -19.58 13.58
CA TYR A 90 -6.35 -18.82 14.85
C TYR A 90 -4.87 -18.50 15.27
N GLY A 91 -4.49 -17.62 16.21
CA GLY A 91 -5.17 -16.72 17.16
C GLY A 91 -4.17 -16.13 18.22
N TYR A 92 -4.46 -14.90 18.67
CA TYR A 92 -4.09 -14.20 19.94
C TYR A 92 -2.69 -13.63 20.29
N GLY A 93 -2.74 -12.55 21.10
CA GLY A 93 -1.66 -12.08 21.98
C GLY A 93 -1.68 -10.59 22.34
N LEU A 94 -2.71 -10.11 23.04
CA LEU A 94 -2.64 -8.89 23.87
C LEU A 94 -1.56 -9.06 24.96
N ARG A 95 -0.82 -7.99 25.30
CA ARG A 95 -0.23 -7.85 26.65
C ARG A 95 -0.72 -6.55 27.28
N LYS A 96 -1.59 -6.75 28.29
CA LYS A 96 -2.02 -5.84 29.36
C LYS A 96 -2.71 -4.55 28.91
N GLY A 97 -4.02 -4.48 29.19
CA GLY A 97 -4.87 -3.32 29.05
C GLY A 97 -4.27 -2.06 29.67
N GLY A 98 -3.60 -1.29 28.82
CA GLY A 98 -3.26 0.10 29.03
C GLY A 98 -3.73 0.82 27.79
N TYR A 99 -4.85 1.55 27.91
CA TYR A 99 -5.08 2.67 27.03
C TYR A 99 -3.87 3.59 27.19
N ILE A 100 -2.94 3.56 26.23
CA ILE A 100 -1.98 4.64 26.08
C ILE A 100 -2.65 5.59 25.08
N GLY A 101 -3.33 6.58 25.64
CA GLY A 101 -3.71 7.76 24.90
C GLY A 101 -2.46 8.45 24.35
N GLY A 102 -2.65 9.12 23.22
CA GLY A 102 -1.67 9.97 22.54
C GLY A 102 -1.60 9.57 21.07
N LEU A 103 -2.12 10.31 20.07
CA LEU A 103 -1.99 11.76 19.88
C LEU A 103 -0.60 12.21 20.32
N GLU A 104 0.29 12.34 19.33
CA GLU A 104 1.71 12.73 19.46
C GLU A 104 2.70 11.61 19.75
N LEU A 105 3.12 10.92 18.69
CA LEU A 105 4.52 10.53 18.51
C LEU A 105 4.77 10.52 17.01
N ASP A 106 5.84 11.21 16.57
CA ASP A 106 6.33 11.23 15.19
C ASP A 106 6.66 9.80 14.74
N TYR A 107 5.63 9.07 14.33
CA TYR A 107 5.73 7.66 14.00
C TYR A 107 6.78 7.41 12.92
N TRP A 108 6.90 8.31 11.94
CA TRP A 108 7.93 8.23 10.89
C TRP A 108 9.37 8.27 11.43
N ASN A 109 9.62 9.01 12.52
CA ASN A 109 10.95 9.05 13.13
C ASN A 109 11.32 7.70 13.77
N CYS A 110 10.33 6.88 14.14
CA CYS A 110 10.51 5.60 14.82
C CYS A 110 10.12 4.36 13.96
N ALA A 111 9.47 4.52 12.80
CA ALA A 111 8.97 3.44 11.94
C ALA A 111 10.08 2.80 11.08
N ARG A 112 10.98 2.07 11.76
CA ARG A 112 12.04 1.28 11.13
C ARG A 112 11.54 0.36 10.00
N PRO A 113 10.38 -0.34 10.13
CA PRO A 113 9.90 -1.22 9.06
C PRO A 113 9.61 -0.51 7.73
N MET A 114 9.03 0.70 7.76
CA MET A 114 8.73 1.45 6.54
C MET A 114 10.00 1.98 5.87
N LYS A 115 10.95 2.52 6.66
CA LYS A 115 12.25 2.99 6.15
C LYS A 115 13.07 1.84 5.54
N ASP A 116 13.09 0.68 6.19
CA ASP A 116 13.85 -0.49 5.72
C ASP A 116 13.26 -1.06 4.42
N ILE A 117 11.92 -1.18 4.33
CA ILE A 117 11.25 -1.68 3.14
C ILE A 117 11.42 -0.72 1.98
N ILE A 118 11.24 0.58 2.20
CA ILE A 118 11.47 1.60 1.17
C ILE A 118 12.91 1.56 0.69
N ALA A 119 13.90 1.54 1.60
CA ALA A 119 15.31 1.45 1.20
C ALA A 119 15.60 0.19 0.38
N SER A 120 15.03 -0.95 0.78
CA SER A 120 15.16 -2.20 0.02
C SER A 120 14.56 -2.10 -1.39
N LYS A 121 13.40 -1.45 -1.55
CA LYS A 121 12.73 -1.31 -2.85
C LYS A 121 13.42 -0.28 -3.75
N VAL A 122 13.83 0.85 -3.19
CA VAL A 122 14.62 1.87 -3.89
C VAL A 122 15.92 1.28 -4.41
N ASN A 123 16.65 0.50 -3.61
CA ASN A 123 17.88 -0.14 -4.10
C ASN A 123 17.59 -1.18 -5.20
N LYS A 124 16.45 -1.87 -5.14
CA LYS A 124 16.04 -2.84 -6.15
C LYS A 124 15.62 -2.21 -7.46
N VAL A 125 15.12 -0.98 -7.50
CA VAL A 125 14.74 -0.35 -8.78
C VAL A 125 15.95 -0.15 -9.69
N SER A 126 17.12 0.10 -9.11
CA SER A 126 18.37 0.30 -9.83
C SER A 126 19.15 -0.98 -10.12
N SER A 127 18.93 -2.07 -9.36
CA SER A 127 19.72 -3.31 -9.48
C SER A 127 18.89 -4.55 -9.81
N GLY A 128 17.57 -4.44 -9.77
CA GLY A 128 16.62 -5.52 -10.03
C GLY A 128 16.37 -5.65 -11.51
N PHE A 129 16.15 -6.88 -11.97
CA PHE A 129 15.75 -7.22 -13.34
C PHE A 129 14.31 -6.73 -13.66
N TYR A 130 13.97 -5.49 -13.32
CA TYR A 130 12.75 -4.85 -13.80
C TYR A 130 12.88 -4.60 -15.29
N GLY A 131 11.76 -4.63 -16.01
CA GLY A 131 11.73 -4.17 -17.41
C GLY A 131 12.12 -2.69 -17.52
N ASP A 132 12.47 -2.26 -18.73
CA ASP A 132 12.73 -0.86 -19.02
C ASP A 132 11.39 -0.13 -19.15
N PHE A 133 11.09 0.77 -18.20
CA PHE A 133 9.88 1.57 -18.20
C PHE A 133 10.20 3.07 -18.25
N ASP A 134 9.34 3.84 -18.93
CA ASP A 134 9.45 5.31 -18.99
C ASP A 134 9.22 5.96 -17.62
N GLN A 135 8.41 5.32 -16.77
CA GLN A 135 8.09 5.79 -15.44
C GLN A 135 8.00 4.64 -14.45
N PHE A 136 8.62 4.84 -13.27
CA PHE A 136 8.50 3.91 -12.15
C PHE A 136 7.64 4.48 -11.02
N GLY A 137 6.75 3.66 -10.50
CA GLY A 137 5.95 3.93 -9.31
C GLY A 137 6.26 2.97 -8.16
N LEU A 138 6.18 3.47 -6.94
CA LEU A 138 6.19 2.65 -5.73
C LEU A 138 4.85 2.80 -5.01
N PHE A 139 4.12 1.71 -4.87
CA PHE A 139 2.90 1.65 -4.10
C PHE A 139 3.19 1.02 -2.73
N VAL A 140 2.98 1.78 -1.66
CA VAL A 140 3.20 1.32 -0.29
C VAL A 140 1.89 1.34 0.46
N PHE A 141 1.47 0.17 0.91
CA PHE A 141 0.43 0.12 1.92
C PHE A 141 0.98 0.35 3.32
N SER A 142 0.26 1.16 4.10
CA SER A 142 0.50 1.39 5.51
C SER A 142 -0.70 0.95 6.34
N HIS A 143 -0.46 0.12 7.33
CA HIS A 143 -1.46 -0.18 8.35
C HIS A 143 -1.71 1.03 9.26
N GLU A 144 -0.68 1.83 9.50
CA GLU A 144 -0.76 2.93 10.45
C GLU A 144 -1.24 4.24 9.80
N PRO A 145 -1.93 5.11 10.57
CA PRO A 145 -2.29 6.44 10.10
C PRO A 145 -1.05 7.23 9.70
N ILE A 146 -1.04 7.71 8.45
CA ILE A 146 0.00 8.60 7.95
C ILE A 146 -0.56 10.02 8.01
N SER A 147 0.10 10.91 8.74
CA SER A 147 -0.16 12.35 8.66
C SER A 147 0.50 12.95 7.42
N LEU A 148 0.08 14.14 7.00
CA LEU A 148 0.73 14.84 5.88
C LEU A 148 2.23 15.11 6.17
N GLY A 149 2.59 15.46 7.42
CA GLY A 149 3.98 15.62 7.84
C GLY A 149 4.81 14.33 7.72
N ASN A 150 4.21 13.18 8.07
CA ASN A 150 4.83 11.87 7.85
C ASN A 150 5.03 11.61 6.35
N ALA A 151 4.02 11.89 5.51
CA ALA A 151 4.14 11.74 4.05
C ALA A 151 5.27 12.60 3.46
N TYR A 152 5.43 13.86 3.91
CA TYR A 152 6.57 14.70 3.51
C TYR A 152 7.90 14.07 3.89
N SER A 153 7.98 13.52 5.10
CA SER A 153 9.21 12.90 5.58
C SER A 153 9.56 11.62 4.82
N VAL A 154 8.54 10.86 4.37
CA VAL A 154 8.71 9.70 3.47
C VAL A 154 9.25 10.13 2.12
N VAL A 155 8.64 11.14 1.49
CA VAL A 155 9.05 11.67 0.19
C VAL A 155 10.50 12.16 0.25
N ARG A 156 10.86 12.94 1.27
CA ARG A 156 12.23 13.42 1.47
C ARG A 156 13.23 12.26 1.58
N TYR A 157 12.90 11.26 2.37
CA TYR A 157 13.76 10.09 2.56
C TYR A 157 13.99 9.32 1.25
N ILE A 158 12.93 9.13 0.45
CA ILE A 158 13.07 8.47 -0.86
C ILE A 158 13.91 9.30 -1.82
N LEU A 159 13.65 10.62 -1.91
CA LEU A 159 14.46 11.51 -2.73
C LEU A 159 15.94 11.44 -2.36
N ASP A 160 16.26 11.45 -1.06
CA ASP A 160 17.64 11.34 -0.58
C ASP A 160 18.29 10.00 -0.95
N LEU A 161 17.57 8.88 -0.87
CA LEU A 161 18.08 7.56 -1.27
C LEU A 161 18.34 7.44 -2.78
N GLN A 162 17.54 8.12 -3.61
CA GLN A 162 17.59 8.00 -5.07
C GLN A 162 18.62 8.92 -5.74
N LYS A 163 19.24 9.86 -5.00
CA LYS A 163 20.18 10.86 -5.55
C LYS A 163 21.32 10.26 -6.37
N MET A 164 21.80 9.09 -5.96
CA MET A 164 22.95 8.42 -6.58
C MET A 164 22.56 7.26 -7.49
N LEU A 165 21.26 7.07 -7.75
CA LEU A 165 20.75 5.99 -8.59
C LEU A 165 20.48 6.52 -10.01
N ASP A 166 20.80 5.70 -11.00
CA ASP A 166 20.54 5.99 -12.41
C ASP A 166 19.05 5.76 -12.76
N VAL A 167 18.46 4.71 -12.19
CA VAL A 167 17.02 4.41 -12.28
C VAL A 167 16.35 4.77 -10.97
N ARG A 168 15.21 5.47 -11.04
CA ARG A 168 14.51 6.06 -9.88
C ARG A 168 13.01 5.87 -10.03
N TYR A 169 12.31 5.82 -8.91
CA TYR A 169 10.87 6.02 -8.83
C TYR A 169 10.53 7.50 -9.04
N ASP A 170 9.59 7.75 -9.95
CA ASP A 170 9.00 9.06 -10.23
C ASP A 170 7.75 9.33 -9.39
N ARG A 171 7.08 8.26 -8.95
CA ARG A 171 5.81 8.33 -8.22
C ARG A 171 5.85 7.47 -6.97
N LEU A 172 5.25 7.98 -5.90
CA LEU A 172 4.97 7.24 -4.69
C LEU A 172 3.48 7.31 -4.38
N TYR A 173 2.88 6.16 -4.07
CA TYR A 173 1.50 6.05 -3.67
C TYR A 173 1.45 5.45 -2.26
N LEU A 174 1.01 6.22 -1.27
CA LEU A 174 0.87 5.74 0.11
C LEU A 174 -0.61 5.47 0.39
N SER A 175 -0.97 4.20 0.55
CA SER A 175 -2.31 3.79 0.94
C SER A 175 -2.36 3.60 2.45
N ALA A 176 -2.86 4.61 3.17
CA ALA A 176 -3.21 4.51 4.59
C ALA A 176 -4.72 4.29 4.74
N VAL A 177 -5.17 3.90 5.94
CA VAL A 177 -6.56 3.48 6.20
C VAL A 177 -7.58 4.54 5.75
N SER A 178 -7.42 5.80 6.13
CA SER A 178 -8.40 6.86 5.82
C SER A 178 -7.95 7.82 4.72
N THR A 179 -6.73 7.66 4.21
CA THR A 179 -6.12 8.66 3.32
C THR A 179 -5.16 7.98 2.37
N PHE A 180 -5.33 8.29 1.10
CA PHE A 180 -4.40 7.93 0.04
C PHE A 180 -3.55 9.15 -0.32
N TYR A 181 -2.23 8.99 -0.38
CA TYR A 181 -1.33 10.07 -0.78
C TYR A 181 -0.72 9.76 -2.15
N ALA A 182 -0.99 10.62 -3.12
CA ALA A 182 -0.31 10.59 -4.42
C ALA A 182 0.88 11.57 -4.37
N CYS A 183 2.09 11.05 -4.55
CA CYS A 183 3.32 11.80 -4.38
C CYS A 183 4.15 11.86 -5.68
N ASN A 184 4.69 13.04 -5.99
CA ASN A 184 5.61 13.28 -7.10
C ASN A 184 7.07 13.27 -6.60
N LEU A 185 7.88 12.34 -7.13
CA LEU A 185 9.29 12.20 -6.80
C LEU A 185 10.22 12.78 -7.87
N SER A 186 9.72 13.31 -8.98
CA SER A 186 10.56 13.92 -10.05
C SER A 186 11.15 15.26 -9.61
N ASP A 187 12.39 15.57 -9.95
CA ASP A 187 13.21 16.63 -9.31
C ASP A 187 12.72 18.08 -9.48
N GLU A 188 11.66 18.34 -10.25
CA GLU A 188 11.27 19.70 -10.67
C GLU A 188 10.30 20.45 -9.74
N LEU A 189 9.70 19.78 -8.73
CA LEU A 189 8.71 20.41 -7.85
C LEU A 189 9.26 20.71 -6.44
N ALA A 190 8.80 21.81 -5.82
CA ALA A 190 9.02 22.01 -4.39
C ALA A 190 8.20 21.02 -3.56
N LEU A 191 8.70 20.64 -2.37
CA LEU A 191 8.12 19.59 -1.52
C LEU A 191 6.63 19.75 -1.28
N ASP A 192 6.18 20.98 -0.99
CA ASP A 192 4.79 21.27 -0.65
C ASP A 192 3.80 20.95 -1.78
N TYR A 193 4.28 20.95 -3.03
CA TYR A 193 3.48 20.65 -4.23
C TYR A 193 3.65 19.20 -4.70
N ARG A 194 4.44 18.39 -4.00
CA ARG A 194 4.68 16.99 -4.38
C ARG A 194 3.59 16.06 -3.88
N ILE A 195 2.86 16.42 -2.81
CA ILE A 195 1.97 15.48 -2.11
C ILE A 195 0.53 15.95 -2.23
N ILE A 196 -0.32 15.07 -2.75
CA ILE A 196 -1.76 15.27 -2.83
C ILE A 196 -2.43 14.25 -1.89
N PRO A 197 -2.94 14.69 -0.72
CA PRO A 197 -3.74 13.84 0.15
C PRO A 197 -5.17 13.71 -0.39
N ILE A 198 -5.67 12.48 -0.46
CA ILE A 198 -7.01 12.16 -0.94
C ILE A 198 -7.72 11.34 0.14
N PRO A 199 -8.79 11.87 0.76
CA PRO A 199 -9.56 11.12 1.75
C PRO A 199 -10.17 9.85 1.13
N ILE A 200 -10.11 8.73 1.86
CA ILE A 200 -10.74 7.47 1.47
C ILE A 200 -11.79 7.11 2.53
N THR A 201 -13.05 7.05 2.12
CA THR A 201 -14.17 6.71 3.00
C THR A 201 -14.19 5.22 3.32
N GLU A 202 -14.94 4.85 4.36
CA GLU A 202 -15.14 3.44 4.71
C GLU A 202 -15.87 2.66 3.61
N ASP A 203 -16.90 3.25 3.01
CA ASP A 203 -17.61 2.63 1.88
C ASP A 203 -16.69 2.41 0.68
N GLN A 204 -15.82 3.37 0.37
CA GLN A 204 -14.82 3.21 -0.69
C GLN A 204 -13.84 2.06 -0.38
N ARG A 205 -13.33 2.00 0.87
CA ARG A 205 -12.47 0.89 1.31
C ARG A 205 -13.13 -0.47 1.14
N LYS A 206 -14.39 -0.57 1.58
CA LYS A 206 -15.18 -1.79 1.51
C LYS A 206 -15.46 -2.21 0.08
N LEU A 207 -15.82 -1.27 -0.79
CA LEU A 207 -16.02 -1.53 -2.22
C LEU A 207 -14.74 -2.06 -2.85
N LEU A 208 -13.61 -1.37 -2.66
CA LEU A 208 -12.31 -1.80 -3.17
C LEU A 208 -11.92 -3.19 -2.66
N PHE A 209 -12.16 -3.47 -1.39
CA PHE A 209 -11.85 -4.76 -0.78
C PHE A 209 -12.66 -5.90 -1.40
N LEU A 210 -13.98 -5.72 -1.52
CA LEU A 210 -14.88 -6.71 -2.13
C LEU A 210 -14.55 -6.90 -3.62
N SER A 211 -14.33 -5.82 -4.35
CA SER A 211 -13.92 -5.88 -5.75
C SER A 211 -12.58 -6.62 -5.93
N ALA A 212 -11.62 -6.43 -5.04
CA ALA A 212 -10.34 -7.15 -5.10
C ALA A 212 -10.47 -8.67 -4.79
N LEU A 213 -11.51 -9.07 -4.05
CA LEU A 213 -11.84 -10.47 -3.77
C LEU A 213 -12.56 -11.17 -4.93
N ASP A 214 -13.43 -10.43 -5.62
CA ASP A 214 -14.29 -10.96 -6.68
C ASP A 214 -13.74 -10.72 -8.10
N TYR A 215 -12.59 -10.07 -8.21
CA TYR A 215 -11.93 -9.78 -9.47
C TYR A 215 -11.67 -11.08 -10.27
N GLN A 216 -12.44 -11.28 -11.33
CA GLN A 216 -12.16 -12.25 -12.37
C GLN A 216 -11.44 -11.49 -13.47
N GLY A 217 -10.11 -11.66 -13.53
CA GLY A 217 -9.28 -11.11 -14.60
C GLY A 217 -9.51 -11.83 -15.92
#